data_AF-A0A2R6MQH3-F1
#
_entry.id   AF-A0A2R6MQH3-F1
#
_cell.length_a   1.000
_cell.length_b   1.000
_cell.length_c   1.000
_cell.angle_alpha   90.00
_cell.angle_beta   90.00
_cell.angle_gamma   90.00
#
_symmetry.space_group_name_H-M   'P 1'
#
loop_
_entity.id
_entity.type
_entity.pdbx_description
1 polymer ?
#
loop_
_entity_poly.entity_id
_entity_poly.type
_entity_poly.pdbx_seq_one_letter_code
_entity_poly.pdbx_strand_id
1 'polypeptide(L)'
;MGIYDTYLATRLRASDADLPETVAVVITERDLFDGGYGTLADLFGWAFAFEAERVVVSVSVLDEEAVPSLRSRLDAIDAPRPLAVRGPEDHERADAPIQVSIGLGGQAEFAAAVRAVAEDVAAEEIDPGEIAEADIEDQLVFPSDPDLVIKTGAERLSDFMIWQSVYSELYFTDVNWQNFRRRDYLRAVRDYQQRQRRFGE
;
A
#
# COMPACT_ATOMS: atom_id res chain seq x y z
N MET A 1 -6.41 25.39 -6.00
CA MET A 1 -5.20 24.89 -5.31
C MET A 1 -4.72 25.97 -4.35
N GLY A 2 -4.42 25.65 -3.08
CA GLY A 2 -3.99 26.66 -2.10
C GLY A 2 -2.53 27.08 -2.31
N ILE A 3 -2.18 28.30 -1.87
CA ILE A 3 -0.79 28.81 -1.92
C ILE A 3 0.17 27.86 -1.18
N TYR A 4 -0.27 27.33 -0.04
CA TYR A 4 0.52 26.38 0.76
C TYR A 4 0.81 25.06 0.03
N ASP A 5 -0.18 24.52 -0.69
CA ASP A 5 -0.02 23.26 -1.43
C ASP A 5 0.99 23.44 -2.58
N THR A 6 0.96 24.60 -3.24
CA THR A 6 1.91 24.97 -4.31
C THR A 6 3.32 25.11 -3.76
N TYR A 7 3.46 25.76 -2.61
CA TYR A 7 4.74 25.89 -1.90
C TYR A 7 5.33 24.52 -1.54
N LEU A 8 4.53 23.63 -0.92
CA LEU A 8 4.99 22.29 -0.55
C LEU A 8 5.39 21.47 -1.78
N ALA A 9 4.55 21.45 -2.82
CA ALA A 9 4.83 20.74 -4.06
C ALA A 9 6.16 21.19 -4.70
N THR A 10 6.40 22.51 -4.74
CA THR A 10 7.64 23.06 -5.28
C THR A 10 8.85 22.66 -4.44
N ARG A 11 8.71 22.67 -3.11
CA ARG A 11 9.79 22.32 -2.19
C ARG A 11 10.17 20.84 -2.26
N LEU A 12 9.19 19.95 -2.44
CA LEU A 12 9.44 18.51 -2.60
C LEU A 12 10.23 18.21 -3.87
N ARG A 13 9.86 18.85 -4.99
CA ARG A 13 10.55 18.68 -6.28
C ARG A 13 11.93 19.33 -6.34
N ALA A 14 12.16 20.36 -5.54
CA ALA A 14 13.46 21.03 -5.45
C ALA A 14 14.40 20.39 -4.41
N SER A 15 13.96 19.31 -3.75
CA SER A 15 14.72 18.59 -2.74
C SER A 15 15.62 17.56 -3.41
N ASP A 16 16.88 17.44 -2.98
CA ASP A 16 17.78 16.37 -3.46
C ASP A 16 17.52 15.00 -2.81
N ALA A 17 16.42 14.86 -2.05
CA ALA A 17 16.02 13.58 -1.46
C ALA A 17 15.02 12.87 -2.37
N ASP A 18 15.11 11.55 -2.43
CA ASP A 18 14.25 10.73 -3.28
C ASP A 18 12.77 10.85 -2.89
N LEU A 19 11.90 10.63 -3.87
CA LEU A 19 10.46 10.50 -3.68
C LEU A 19 10.14 8.99 -3.51
N PRO A 20 9.08 8.64 -2.76
CA PRO A 20 8.71 7.24 -2.63
C PRO A 20 8.19 6.71 -3.97
N GLU A 21 8.82 5.64 -4.48
CA GLU A 21 8.43 4.96 -5.72
C GLU A 21 7.19 4.08 -5.48
N THR A 22 7.08 3.45 -4.31
CA THR A 22 5.91 2.69 -3.89
C THR A 22 5.27 3.31 -2.64
N VAL A 23 4.02 3.76 -2.78
CA VAL A 23 3.23 4.32 -1.68
C VAL A 23 2.14 3.35 -1.26
N ALA A 24 2.17 2.89 -0.01
CA ALA A 24 1.08 2.12 0.57
C ALA A 24 0.16 3.02 1.41
N VAL A 25 -1.15 2.75 1.38
CA VAL A 25 -2.13 3.38 2.27
C VAL A 25 -2.97 2.32 2.98
N VAL A 26 -3.09 2.45 4.30
CA VAL A 26 -3.83 1.50 5.15
C VAL A 26 -5.07 2.19 5.71
N ILE A 27 -6.23 1.71 5.28
CA ILE A 27 -7.55 2.20 5.65
C ILE A 27 -8.47 1.03 6.03
N THR A 28 -9.65 1.36 6.55
CA THR A 28 -10.71 0.40 6.86
C THR A 28 -11.85 0.52 5.85
N GLU A 29 -12.73 -0.49 5.80
CA GLU A 29 -13.96 -0.42 5.02
C GLU A 29 -14.80 0.83 5.35
N ARG A 30 -14.73 1.30 6.60
CA ARG A 30 -15.50 2.46 7.08
C ARG A 30 -15.02 3.75 6.45
N ASP A 31 -13.72 3.84 6.21
CA ASP A 31 -13.09 5.00 5.60
C ASP A 31 -13.56 5.19 4.16
N LEU A 32 -13.94 4.13 3.45
CA LEU A 32 -14.39 4.21 2.07
C LEU A 32 -15.79 4.83 1.90
N PHE A 33 -16.62 4.85 2.94
CA PHE A 33 -17.93 5.48 2.89
C PHE A 33 -17.84 7.02 2.85
N ASP A 34 -18.98 7.68 2.64
CA ASP A 34 -19.12 9.15 2.72
C ASP A 34 -18.06 9.95 1.93
N GLY A 35 -17.73 9.49 0.73
CA GLY A 35 -16.77 10.14 -0.17
C GLY A 35 -15.35 9.58 -0.12
N GLY A 36 -15.08 8.58 0.72
CA GLY A 36 -13.77 7.94 0.84
C GLY A 36 -13.21 7.33 -0.45
N TYR A 37 -14.07 6.80 -1.33
CA TYR A 37 -13.66 6.40 -2.68
C TYR A 37 -13.14 7.58 -3.52
N GLY A 38 -13.74 8.76 -3.37
CA GLY A 38 -13.26 9.98 -4.04
C GLY A 38 -11.89 10.39 -3.53
N THR A 39 -11.67 10.34 -2.21
CA THR A 39 -10.35 10.55 -1.61
C THR A 39 -9.32 9.56 -2.17
N LEU A 40 -9.69 8.29 -2.35
CA LEU A 40 -8.80 7.27 -2.87
C LEU A 40 -8.41 7.54 -4.33
N ALA A 41 -9.37 7.90 -5.18
CA ALA A 41 -9.12 8.31 -6.56
C ALA A 41 -8.19 9.53 -6.64
N ASP A 42 -8.44 10.53 -5.79
CA ASP A 42 -7.61 11.72 -5.65
C ASP A 42 -6.17 11.36 -5.20
N LEU A 43 -6.02 10.47 -4.23
CA LEU A 43 -4.72 9.99 -3.74
C LEU A 43 -3.92 9.31 -4.86
N PHE A 44 -4.54 8.46 -5.68
CA PHE A 44 -3.88 7.89 -6.85
C PHE A 44 -3.33 8.99 -7.76
N GLY A 45 -4.16 9.97 -8.09
CA GLY A 45 -3.74 11.11 -8.91
C GLY A 45 -2.58 11.89 -8.30
N TRP A 46 -2.56 12.07 -6.98
CA TRP A 46 -1.45 12.75 -6.31
C TRP A 46 -0.17 11.91 -6.29
N ALA A 47 -0.25 10.61 -6.02
CA ALA A 47 0.90 9.73 -5.96
C ALA A 47 1.66 9.68 -7.28
N PHE A 48 0.97 9.41 -8.39
CA PHE A 48 1.59 9.40 -9.71
C PHE A 48 2.07 10.78 -10.17
N ALA A 49 1.46 11.88 -9.69
CA ALA A 49 1.94 13.24 -9.96
C ALA A 49 3.21 13.62 -9.19
N PHE A 50 3.60 12.80 -8.21
CA PHE A 50 4.83 12.86 -7.44
C PHE A 50 5.69 11.61 -7.64
N GLU A 51 5.66 11.08 -8.87
CA GLU A 51 6.62 10.10 -9.39
C GLU A 51 6.58 8.73 -8.72
N ALA A 52 5.56 8.43 -7.91
CA ALA A 52 5.30 7.06 -7.50
C ALA A 52 5.03 6.19 -8.73
N GLU A 53 5.67 5.04 -8.79
CA GLU A 53 5.43 4.02 -9.82
C GLU A 53 4.29 3.09 -9.43
N ARG A 54 4.09 2.90 -8.11
CA ARG A 54 3.09 1.99 -7.56
C ARG A 54 2.36 2.57 -6.37
N VAL A 55 1.07 2.27 -6.28
CA VAL A 55 0.24 2.52 -5.10
C VAL A 55 -0.38 1.22 -4.61
N VAL A 56 -0.19 0.92 -3.33
CA VAL A 56 -0.81 -0.23 -2.67
C VAL A 56 -1.85 0.26 -1.66
N VAL A 57 -3.02 -0.34 -1.64
CA VAL A 57 -4.12 0.03 -0.74
C VAL A 57 -4.51 -1.20 0.07
N SER A 58 -4.47 -1.08 1.39
CA SER A 58 -5.06 -2.06 2.29
C SER A 58 -6.40 -1.56 2.79
N VAL A 59 -7.44 -2.34 2.57
CA VAL A 59 -8.77 -2.12 3.14
C VAL A 59 -9.02 -3.22 4.16
N SER A 60 -8.84 -2.91 5.44
CA SER A 60 -9.22 -3.83 6.51
C SER A 60 -10.75 -3.91 6.61
N VAL A 61 -11.28 -5.13 6.50
CA VAL A 61 -12.70 -5.43 6.67
C VAL A 61 -12.91 -6.16 7.99
N LEU A 62 -14.05 -5.92 8.64
CA LEU A 62 -14.44 -6.68 9.83
C LEU A 62 -15.36 -7.86 9.46
N ASP A 63 -16.08 -7.72 8.35
CA ASP A 63 -17.04 -8.69 7.84
C ASP A 63 -16.70 -9.02 6.38
N GLU A 64 -16.33 -10.28 6.14
CA GLU A 64 -15.99 -10.75 4.80
C GLU A 64 -17.17 -10.68 3.81
N GLU A 65 -18.41 -10.64 4.31
CA GLU A 65 -19.60 -10.44 3.46
C GLU A 65 -19.59 -9.08 2.74
N ALA A 66 -18.83 -8.09 3.26
CA ALA A 66 -18.68 -6.79 2.62
C ALA A 66 -17.76 -6.85 1.37
N VAL A 67 -16.85 -7.82 1.28
CA VAL A 67 -15.78 -7.89 0.26
C VAL A 67 -16.31 -7.80 -1.17
N PRO A 68 -17.34 -8.55 -1.60
CA PRO A 68 -17.84 -8.45 -2.97
C PRO A 68 -18.35 -7.05 -3.33
N SER A 69 -19.00 -6.39 -2.37
CA SER A 69 -19.55 -5.05 -2.55
C SER A 69 -18.48 -3.95 -2.59
N LEU A 70 -17.39 -4.13 -1.82
CA LEU A 70 -16.23 -3.25 -1.83
C LEU A 70 -15.46 -3.42 -3.14
N ARG A 71 -15.19 -4.67 -3.54
CA ARG A 71 -14.54 -5.00 -4.82
C ARG A 71 -15.25 -4.34 -5.99
N SER A 72 -16.56 -4.54 -6.11
CA SER A 72 -17.33 -3.97 -7.23
C SER A 72 -17.23 -2.45 -7.33
N ARG A 73 -17.11 -1.74 -6.19
CA ARG A 73 -16.94 -0.28 -6.18
C ARG A 73 -15.51 0.13 -6.49
N LEU A 74 -14.52 -0.60 -5.98
CA LEU A 74 -13.10 -0.38 -6.24
C LEU A 74 -12.75 -0.62 -7.71
N ASP A 75 -13.29 -1.68 -8.32
CA ASP A 75 -13.11 -1.96 -9.75
C ASP A 75 -13.69 -0.83 -10.64
N ALA A 76 -14.70 -0.10 -10.14
CA ALA A 76 -15.33 1.01 -10.84
C ALA A 76 -14.73 2.38 -10.49
N ILE A 77 -13.67 2.43 -9.69
CA ILE A 77 -13.05 3.69 -9.27
C ILE A 77 -12.35 4.37 -10.45
N ASP A 78 -12.40 5.70 -10.50
CA ASP A 78 -11.66 6.48 -11.50
C ASP A 78 -10.18 6.50 -11.13
N ALA A 79 -9.42 5.58 -11.73
CA ALA A 79 -8.00 5.40 -11.47
C ALA A 79 -7.15 5.86 -12.66
N PRO A 80 -6.06 6.62 -12.45
CA PRO A 80 -5.19 7.10 -13.53
C PRO A 80 -4.31 6.00 -14.15
N ARG A 81 -4.26 4.81 -13.55
CA ARG A 81 -3.48 3.65 -13.97
C ARG A 81 -4.33 2.38 -13.78
N PRO A 82 -3.99 1.25 -14.43
CA PRO A 82 -4.66 -0.02 -14.19
C PRO A 82 -4.61 -0.40 -12.70
N LEU A 83 -5.72 -0.95 -12.20
CA LEU A 83 -5.80 -1.46 -10.84
C LEU A 83 -6.04 -2.98 -10.82
N ALA A 84 -5.51 -3.65 -9.79
CA ALA A 84 -5.81 -5.03 -9.47
C ALA A 84 -6.34 -5.10 -8.03
N VAL A 85 -7.53 -5.69 -7.87
CA VAL A 85 -8.14 -5.92 -6.57
C VAL A 85 -7.98 -7.39 -6.18
N ARG A 86 -7.55 -7.64 -4.95
CA ARG A 86 -7.45 -8.98 -4.36
C ARG A 86 -8.17 -9.05 -3.01
N GLY A 87 -8.80 -10.16 -2.74
CA GLY A 87 -9.42 -10.51 -1.46
C GLY A 87 -8.86 -11.81 -0.89
N PRO A 88 -9.46 -12.34 0.19
CA PRO A 88 -8.92 -13.50 0.92
C PRO A 88 -8.81 -14.79 0.07
N GLU A 89 -9.69 -14.93 -0.93
CA GLU A 89 -9.77 -16.11 -1.80
C GLU A 89 -8.91 -15.98 -3.08
N ASP A 90 -8.23 -14.85 -3.27
CA ASP A 90 -7.36 -14.67 -4.43
C ASP A 90 -5.92 -15.05 -4.10
N HIS A 91 -5.34 -15.89 -4.94
CA HIS A 91 -3.93 -16.31 -4.84
C HIS A 91 -3.07 -15.80 -6.00
N GLU A 92 -3.69 -15.10 -6.96
CA GLU A 92 -2.97 -14.54 -8.10
C GLU A 92 -2.21 -13.28 -7.69
N ARG A 93 -0.96 -13.19 -8.12
CA ARG A 93 -0.11 -12.01 -7.92
C ARG A 93 -0.78 -10.73 -8.44
N ALA A 94 -0.60 -9.63 -7.72
CA ALA A 94 -1.11 -8.31 -8.10
C ALA A 94 -0.06 -7.54 -8.89
N ASP A 95 -0.10 -7.60 -10.23
CA ASP A 95 0.94 -7.00 -11.08
C ASP A 95 0.60 -5.58 -11.60
N ALA A 96 -0.55 -5.04 -11.22
CA ALA A 96 -0.98 -3.71 -11.65
C ALA A 96 -0.23 -2.59 -10.88
N PRO A 97 -0.04 -1.40 -11.47
CA PRO A 97 0.54 -0.25 -10.75
C PRO A 97 -0.29 0.22 -9.56
N ILE A 98 -1.59 -0.05 -9.55
CA ILE A 98 -2.45 0.14 -8.38
C ILE A 98 -2.88 -1.24 -7.88
N GLN A 99 -2.55 -1.55 -6.64
CA GLN A 99 -2.86 -2.82 -6.01
C GLN A 99 -3.78 -2.57 -4.82
N VAL A 100 -4.89 -3.29 -4.73
CA VAL A 100 -5.86 -3.13 -3.63
C VAL A 100 -6.12 -4.46 -2.96
N SER A 101 -5.72 -4.57 -1.70
CA SER A 101 -6.08 -5.65 -0.78
C SER A 101 -7.38 -5.31 -0.06
N ILE A 102 -8.33 -6.24 -0.08
CA ILE A 102 -9.57 -6.16 0.70
C ILE A 102 -9.62 -7.33 1.66
N GLY A 103 -9.44 -7.07 2.95
CA GLY A 103 -9.53 -8.10 3.99
C GLY A 103 -8.44 -9.17 3.98
N LEU A 104 -7.46 -9.09 3.07
CA LEU A 104 -6.30 -9.98 3.12
C LEU A 104 -5.30 -9.45 4.17
N GLY A 105 -5.20 -10.18 5.29
CA GLY A 105 -4.24 -9.89 6.35
C GLY A 105 -2.83 -10.37 6.00
N GLY A 106 -1.81 -9.61 6.42
CA GLY A 106 -0.40 -9.94 6.15
C GLY A 106 0.04 -11.28 6.74
N GLN A 107 -0.45 -11.63 7.93
CA GLN A 107 -0.19 -12.95 8.53
C GLN A 107 -0.80 -14.10 7.73
N ALA A 108 -2.01 -13.90 7.19
CA ALA A 108 -2.69 -14.90 6.38
C ALA A 108 -1.99 -15.09 5.03
N GLU A 109 -1.59 -14.00 4.38
CA GLU A 109 -0.78 -14.01 3.15
C GLU A 109 0.54 -14.75 3.39
N PHE A 110 1.29 -14.39 4.43
CA PHE A 110 2.57 -15.02 4.75
C PHE A 110 2.41 -16.52 5.05
N ALA A 111 1.38 -16.91 5.81
CA ALA A 111 1.10 -18.32 6.06
C ALA A 111 0.75 -19.09 4.78
N ALA A 112 0.07 -18.45 3.81
CA ALA A 112 -0.20 -19.03 2.50
C ALA A 112 1.09 -19.20 1.68
N ALA A 113 1.98 -18.19 1.68
CA ALA A 113 3.27 -18.27 1.01
C ALA A 113 4.15 -19.40 1.56
N VAL A 114 4.25 -19.53 2.89
CA VAL A 114 4.99 -20.62 3.54
C VAL A 114 4.41 -21.99 3.18
N ARG A 115 3.08 -22.12 3.07
CA ARG A 115 2.44 -23.38 2.64
C ARG A 115 2.80 -23.73 1.20
N ALA A 116 2.80 -22.76 0.29
CA ALA A 116 3.18 -22.98 -1.10
C ALA A 116 4.65 -23.46 -1.21
N VAL A 117 5.59 -22.78 -0.55
CA VAL A 117 7.00 -23.23 -0.52
C VAL A 117 7.14 -24.64 0.06
N ALA A 118 6.36 -24.97 1.10
CA ALA A 118 6.37 -26.32 1.67
C ALA A 118 5.80 -27.38 0.70
N GLU A 119 4.84 -27.02 -0.15
CA GLU A 119 4.32 -27.88 -1.22
C GLU A 119 5.39 -28.10 -2.31
N ASP A 120 6.13 -27.07 -2.70
CA ASP A 120 7.23 -27.17 -3.67
C ASP A 120 8.37 -28.05 -3.15
N VAL A 121 8.70 -27.93 -1.87
CA VAL A 121 9.65 -28.83 -1.19
C VAL A 121 9.14 -30.27 -1.19
N ALA A 122 7.85 -30.49 -0.91
CA ALA A 122 7.26 -31.83 -0.93
C ALA A 122 7.19 -32.43 -2.34
N ALA A 123 7.15 -31.58 -3.37
CA ALA A 123 7.22 -31.94 -4.78
C ALA A 123 8.66 -32.16 -5.29
N GLU A 124 9.67 -31.99 -4.42
CA GLU A 124 11.10 -32.07 -4.77
C GLU A 124 11.54 -30.99 -5.78
N GLU A 125 10.82 -29.86 -5.85
CA GLU A 125 11.14 -28.72 -6.72
C GLU A 125 12.16 -27.77 -6.08
N ILE A 126 12.19 -27.69 -4.75
CA ILE A 126 13.10 -26.86 -3.95
C ILE A 126 13.71 -27.71 -2.82
N ASP A 127 15.02 -27.56 -2.57
CA ASP A 127 15.64 -28.16 -1.38
C ASP A 127 15.32 -27.32 -0.12
N PRO A 128 14.85 -27.90 0.98
CA PRO A 128 14.48 -27.14 2.17
C PRO A 128 15.65 -26.37 2.82
N GLY A 129 16.90 -26.78 2.57
CA GLY A 129 18.10 -26.07 3.03
C GLY A 129 18.49 -24.89 2.14
N GLU A 130 17.88 -24.74 0.97
CA GLU A 130 18.14 -23.67 0.00
C GLU A 130 17.06 -22.58 0.00
N ILE A 131 15.97 -22.74 0.76
CA ILE A 131 14.90 -21.73 0.88
C ILE A 131 15.49 -20.38 1.29
N ALA A 132 15.21 -19.37 0.50
CA ALA A 132 15.61 -17.99 0.64
C ALA A 132 14.41 -17.03 0.72
N GLU A 133 14.69 -15.76 0.99
CA GLU A 133 13.68 -14.68 1.04
C GLU A 133 12.90 -14.57 -0.27
N ALA A 134 13.58 -14.74 -1.41
CA ALA A 134 12.97 -14.69 -2.74
C ALA A 134 11.89 -15.77 -2.95
N ASP A 135 12.06 -16.98 -2.41
CA ASP A 135 11.07 -18.05 -2.57
C ASP A 135 9.76 -17.73 -1.84
N ILE A 136 9.85 -16.98 -0.73
CA ILE A 136 8.67 -16.47 -0.03
C ILE A 136 8.04 -15.32 -0.83
N GLU A 137 8.85 -14.37 -1.32
CA GLU A 137 8.39 -13.19 -2.08
C GLU A 137 7.67 -13.56 -3.39
N ASP A 138 8.12 -14.63 -4.04
CA ASP A 138 7.49 -15.15 -5.25
C ASP A 138 6.09 -15.74 -4.99
N GLN A 139 5.85 -16.18 -3.75
CA GLN A 139 4.55 -16.70 -3.32
C GLN A 139 3.61 -15.65 -2.72
N LEU A 140 4.03 -14.39 -2.58
CA LEU A 140 3.17 -13.31 -2.07
C LEU A 140 2.19 -12.81 -3.15
N VAL A 141 0.97 -12.49 -2.72
CA VAL A 141 -0.07 -11.89 -3.57
C VAL A 141 0.29 -10.43 -3.89
N PHE A 142 0.87 -9.72 -2.93
CA PHE A 142 1.32 -8.33 -3.06
C PHE A 142 2.85 -8.23 -2.97
N PRO A 143 3.59 -8.53 -4.05
CA PRO A 143 5.06 -8.55 -4.07
C PRO A 143 5.63 -7.13 -4.26
N SER A 144 5.31 -6.21 -3.36
CA SER A 144 5.65 -4.81 -3.55
C SER A 144 6.08 -4.18 -2.24
N ASP A 145 7.35 -3.83 -2.14
CA ASP A 145 7.91 -3.25 -0.93
C ASP A 145 7.62 -1.75 -0.92
N PRO A 146 6.76 -1.25 -0.01
CA PRO A 146 6.44 0.16 0.00
C PRO A 146 7.59 0.97 0.59
N ASP A 147 7.94 2.09 -0.04
CA ASP A 147 8.86 3.06 0.54
C ASP A 147 8.20 3.83 1.68
N LEU A 148 6.92 4.17 1.48
CA LEU A 148 6.12 4.98 2.39
C LEU A 148 4.78 4.31 2.66
N VAL A 149 4.49 4.01 3.92
CA VAL A 149 3.19 3.53 4.37
C VAL A 149 2.46 4.64 5.12
N ILE A 150 1.34 5.08 4.56
CA ILE A 150 0.45 6.09 5.16
C ILE A 150 -0.69 5.37 5.88
N LYS A 151 -0.87 5.67 7.17
CA LYS A 151 -2.00 5.17 7.94
C LYS A 151 -2.80 6.29 8.57
N THR A 152 -4.11 6.28 8.33
CA THR A 152 -5.05 7.25 8.92
C THR A 152 -5.74 6.69 10.16
N GLY A 153 -6.00 7.55 11.15
CA GLY A 153 -6.96 7.25 12.24
C GLY A 153 -6.49 6.27 13.31
N ALA A 154 -5.23 5.84 13.31
CA ALA A 154 -4.67 4.97 14.36
C ALA A 154 -3.14 5.08 14.44
N GLU A 155 -2.57 4.72 15.59
CA GLU A 155 -1.13 4.84 15.93
C GLU A 155 -0.33 3.54 15.74
N ARG A 156 -0.94 2.48 15.19
CA ARG A 156 -0.30 1.17 15.00
C ARG A 156 -0.60 0.61 13.63
N LEU A 157 0.38 -0.05 13.01
CA LEU A 157 0.16 -0.77 11.75
C LEU A 157 -0.90 -1.87 11.96
N SER A 158 -1.79 -2.04 10.98
CA SER A 158 -2.70 -3.20 10.98
C SER A 158 -1.93 -4.44 10.52
N ASP A 159 -2.55 -5.62 10.63
CA ASP A 159 -2.06 -6.86 10.01
C ASP A 159 -2.05 -6.75 8.47
N PHE A 160 -1.08 -6.02 7.91
CA PHE A 160 -0.94 -5.75 6.48
C PHE A 160 0.53 -5.62 6.09
N MET A 161 0.92 -6.27 4.99
CA MET A 161 2.27 -6.24 4.41
C MET A 161 3.41 -6.48 5.40
N ILE A 162 3.25 -7.43 6.31
CA ILE A 162 4.19 -7.66 7.42
C ILE A 162 5.60 -8.06 6.96
N TRP A 163 5.73 -8.66 5.78
CA TRP A 163 7.00 -9.03 5.16
C TRP A 163 7.56 -7.88 4.33
N GLN A 164 6.73 -7.36 3.43
CA GLN A 164 7.10 -6.34 2.45
C GLN A 164 7.44 -5.00 3.11
N SER A 165 6.84 -4.69 4.27
CA SER A 165 6.97 -3.38 4.90
C SER A 165 8.11 -3.28 5.93
N VAL A 166 9.05 -4.24 5.97
CA VAL A 166 10.09 -4.29 7.01
C VAL A 166 11.00 -3.05 7.00
N TYR A 167 11.27 -2.50 5.82
CA TYR A 167 12.13 -1.32 5.65
C TYR A 167 11.37 -0.04 5.29
N SER A 168 10.04 -0.08 5.31
CA SER A 168 9.21 1.06 4.95
C SER A 168 9.24 2.17 5.97
N GLU A 169 9.15 3.41 5.49
CA GLU A 169 8.87 4.55 6.35
C GLU A 169 7.37 4.63 6.69
N LEU A 170 7.07 4.67 7.99
CA LEU A 170 5.70 4.73 8.48
C LEU A 170 5.29 6.17 8.80
N TYR A 171 4.19 6.62 8.18
CA TYR A 171 3.57 7.91 8.41
C TYR A 171 2.15 7.74 8.96
N PHE A 172 1.97 8.05 10.23
CA PHE A 172 0.68 8.03 10.91
C PHE A 172 0.06 9.43 10.94
N THR A 173 -1.22 9.53 10.66
CA THR A 173 -1.95 10.80 10.72
C THR A 173 -3.31 10.68 11.39
N ASP A 174 -3.63 11.68 12.20
CA ASP A 174 -4.96 11.84 12.84
C ASP A 174 -6.01 12.41 11.88
N VAL A 175 -5.62 12.74 10.65
CA VAL A 175 -6.55 13.23 9.63
C VAL A 175 -7.51 12.10 9.26
N ASN A 176 -8.81 12.35 9.41
CA ASN A 176 -9.82 11.40 9.00
C ASN A 176 -9.81 11.24 7.46
N TRP A 177 -9.94 10.01 6.96
CA TRP A 177 -9.74 9.68 5.55
C TRP A 177 -10.65 10.47 4.60
N GLN A 178 -11.93 10.64 4.93
CA GLN A 178 -12.86 11.46 4.13
C GLN A 178 -12.47 12.94 4.06
N ASN A 179 -11.58 13.40 4.95
CA ASN A 179 -11.04 14.76 4.95
C ASN A 179 -9.58 14.81 4.50
N PHE A 180 -8.97 13.67 4.13
CA PHE A 180 -7.59 13.60 3.69
C PHE A 180 -7.44 14.33 2.36
N ARG A 181 -6.51 15.29 2.31
CA ARG A 181 -6.34 16.19 1.16
C ARG A 181 -4.94 16.06 0.61
N ARG A 182 -4.75 16.63 -0.58
CA ARG A 182 -3.44 16.74 -1.23
C ARG A 182 -2.35 17.23 -0.29
N ARG A 183 -2.62 18.22 0.56
CA ARG A 183 -1.63 18.75 1.52
C ARG A 183 -1.15 17.70 2.53
N ASP A 184 -2.00 16.76 2.90
CA ASP A 184 -1.70 15.73 3.90
C ASP A 184 -0.84 14.66 3.25
N TYR A 185 -1.12 14.29 1.99
CA TYR A 185 -0.21 13.51 1.16
C TYR A 185 1.17 14.18 1.03
N LEU A 186 1.22 15.47 0.66
CA LEU A 186 2.49 16.20 0.53
C LEU A 186 3.27 16.29 1.85
N ARG A 187 2.58 16.26 3.00
CA ARG A 187 3.23 16.21 4.31
C ARG A 187 3.83 14.83 4.58
N ALA A 188 3.14 13.75 4.20
CA ALA A 188 3.66 12.39 4.29
C ALA A 188 4.94 12.22 3.45
N VAL A 189 4.91 12.64 2.18
CA VAL A 189 6.08 12.60 1.29
C VAL A 189 7.24 13.45 1.83
N ARG A 190 6.93 14.60 2.44
CA ARG A 190 7.97 15.43 3.06
C ARG A 190 8.61 14.75 4.27
N ASP A 191 7.82 14.06 5.10
CA ASP A 191 8.33 13.32 6.25
C ASP A 191 9.26 12.20 5.80
N TYR A 192 8.86 11.44 4.77
CA TYR A 192 9.69 10.44 4.09
C TYR A 192 11.05 11.02 3.67
N GLN A 193 11.06 12.11 2.88
CA GLN A 193 12.29 12.77 2.44
C GLN A 193 13.19 13.21 3.59
N GLN A 194 12.61 13.63 4.72
CA GLN A 194 13.38 14.05 5.89
C GLN A 194 14.05 12.89 6.62
N ARG A 195 13.47 11.69 6.57
CA ARG A 195 14.02 10.50 7.21
C ARG A 195 15.08 9.82 6.35
N GLN A 196 14.86 9.70 5.04
CA GLN A 196 15.86 9.18 4.10
C GLN A 196 17.21 9.91 4.22
N ARG A 197 17.17 11.24 4.35
CA ARG A 197 18.40 12.05 4.57
C ARG A 197 19.19 11.68 5.83
N ARG A 198 18.57 11.14 6.87
CA ARG A 198 19.27 10.74 8.10
C ARG A 198 20.04 9.43 7.96
N PHE A 199 19.67 8.60 6.98
CA PHE A 199 20.39 7.36 6.67
C PHE A 199 21.56 7.58 5.69
N GLY A 200 21.60 8.75 5.04
CA GLY A 200 22.69 9.19 4.16
C GLY A 200 23.74 10.12 4.79
N GLU A 201 23.74 10.28 6.12
CA GLU A 201 24.81 10.96 6.89
C GLU A 201 25.85 9.98 7.45
#